data_AF-A0A7C3B5H7-F1
#
_entry.id   AF-A0A7C3B5H7-F1
#
_cell.length_a   1.000
_cell.length_b   1.000
_cell.length_c   1.000
_cell.angle_alpha   90.00
_cell.angle_beta   90.00
_cell.angle_gamma   90.00
#
_symmetry.space_group_name_H-M   'P 1'
#
loop_
_entity.id
_entity.type
_entity.pdbx_description
1 polymer ?
#
loop_
_entity_poly.entity_id
_entity_poly.type
_entity_poly.pdbx_seq_one_letter_code
_entity_poly.pdbx_strand_id
1 'polypeptide(L)'
;MVEKKSELSDKQEMALELVITGMTDREIVKRVGASRQWVNTWRNQDAEFMYALQLRRQILREKHMDSLSQLIKISIDVMRAALKEGDPQMKMKAAMYMLKISGLKGFMKPGKLLSSQGGN
;
A
#
# COMPACT_ATOMS: atom_id res chain seq x y z
N MET A 1 -21.24 12.18 15.19
CA MET A 1 -20.09 13.03 14.80
C MET A 1 -20.48 13.70 13.50
N VAL A 2 -20.51 15.03 13.47
CA VAL A 2 -20.91 15.78 12.28
C VAL A 2 -19.69 15.85 11.36
N GLU A 3 -19.78 15.27 10.16
CA GLU A 3 -18.77 15.46 9.11
C GLU A 3 -18.71 16.94 8.77
N LYS A 4 -17.61 17.60 9.13
CA LYS A 4 -17.32 18.97 8.67
C LYS A 4 -17.06 18.87 7.17
N LYS A 5 -18.09 19.12 6.36
CA LYS A 5 -17.96 19.26 4.91
C LYS A 5 -16.95 20.38 4.67
N SER A 6 -15.77 20.05 4.17
CA SER A 6 -14.73 21.03 3.85
C SER A 6 -15.33 22.08 2.92
N GLU A 7 -15.15 23.37 3.23
CA GLU A 7 -15.61 24.50 2.42
C GLU A 7 -14.77 24.66 1.14
N LEU A 8 -14.51 23.56 0.45
CA LEU A 8 -13.85 23.58 -0.85
C LEU A 8 -14.87 24.04 -1.88
N SER A 9 -14.46 25.00 -2.71
CA SER A 9 -15.20 25.35 -3.92
C SER A 9 -15.22 24.17 -4.91
N ASP A 10 -16.19 24.16 -5.82
CA ASP A 10 -16.29 23.14 -6.87
C ASP A 10 -14.99 23.00 -7.70
N LYS A 11 -14.26 24.11 -7.89
CA LYS A 11 -12.96 24.11 -8.57
C LYS A 11 -11.86 23.44 -7.75
N GLN A 12 -11.83 23.68 -6.44
CA GLN A 12 -10.92 22.99 -5.54
C GLN A 12 -11.24 21.51 -5.48
N GLU A 13 -12.52 21.15 -5.39
CA GLU A 13 -12.95 19.76 -5.41
C GLU A 13 -12.50 19.03 -6.67
N MET A 14 -12.76 19.61 -7.84
CA MET A 14 -12.28 19.08 -9.11
C MET A 14 -10.75 18.98 -9.14
N ALA A 15 -10.03 20.00 -8.69
CA ALA A 15 -8.57 19.97 -8.64
C ALA A 15 -8.06 18.84 -7.73
N LEU A 16 -8.70 18.62 -6.59
CA LEU A 16 -8.32 17.61 -5.61
C LEU A 16 -8.42 16.19 -6.20
N GLU A 17 -9.54 15.88 -6.87
CA GLU A 17 -9.70 14.61 -7.58
C GLU A 17 -8.61 14.40 -8.64
N LEU A 18 -8.31 15.42 -9.44
CA LEU A 18 -7.28 15.34 -10.47
C LEU A 18 -5.88 15.12 -9.86
N VAL A 19 -5.57 15.76 -8.72
CA VAL A 19 -4.31 15.52 -8.00
C VAL A 19 -4.20 14.08 -7.50
N ILE A 20 -5.29 13.49 -6.99
CA ILE A 20 -5.30 12.10 -6.53
C ILE A 20 -5.03 11.12 -7.68
N THR A 21 -5.56 11.41 -8.87
CA THR A 21 -5.30 10.60 -10.07
C THR A 21 -3.87 10.75 -10.63
N GLY A 22 -3.04 11.61 -10.04
CA GLY A 22 -1.63 11.78 -10.41
C GLY A 22 -1.39 12.82 -11.51
N MET A 23 -2.36 13.67 -11.82
CA MET A 23 -2.20 14.72 -12.82
C MET A 23 -1.24 15.82 -12.37
N THR A 24 -0.55 16.41 -13.35
CA THR A 24 0.35 17.55 -13.12
C THR A 24 -0.43 18.87 -12.98
N ASP A 25 0.17 19.87 -12.33
CA ASP A 25 -0.45 21.20 -12.18
C ASP A 25 -0.85 21.83 -13.52
N ARG A 26 -0.08 21.57 -14.59
CA ARG A 26 -0.37 22.07 -15.94
C ARG A 26 -1.66 21.45 -16.50
N GLU A 27 -1.89 20.18 -16.25
CA GLU A 27 -3.10 19.47 -16.70
C GLU A 27 -4.31 19.86 -15.85
N ILE A 28 -4.11 20.05 -14.55
CA ILE A 28 -5.13 20.51 -13.61
C ILE A 28 -5.63 21.90 -14.01
N VAL A 29 -4.72 22.84 -14.26
CA VAL A 29 -5.05 24.20 -14.74
C VAL A 29 -5.95 24.17 -15.98
N LYS A 30 -5.62 23.32 -16.97
CA LYS A 30 -6.40 23.18 -18.20
C LYS A 30 -7.80 22.64 -17.97
N ARG A 31 -7.98 21.71 -17.03
CA ARG A 31 -9.27 21.06 -16.76
C ARG A 31 -10.16 21.87 -15.82
N VAL A 32 -9.58 22.50 -14.81
CA VAL A 32 -10.30 23.26 -13.77
C VAL A 32 -10.61 24.70 -14.22
N GLY A 33 -9.86 25.23 -15.20
CA GLY A 33 -10.00 26.63 -15.62
C GLY A 33 -9.60 27.60 -14.51
N ALA A 34 -8.56 27.26 -13.74
CA ALA A 34 -7.94 28.10 -12.72
C ALA A 34 -6.51 28.48 -13.14
N SER A 35 -5.96 29.57 -12.62
CA SER A 35 -4.57 29.91 -12.93
C SER A 35 -3.60 28.98 -12.19
N ARG A 36 -2.37 28.83 -12.72
CA ARG A 36 -1.32 28.03 -12.09
C ARG A 36 -0.97 28.52 -10.68
N GLN A 37 -1.07 29.83 -10.44
CA GLN A 37 -0.86 30.43 -9.13
C GLN A 37 -1.89 29.93 -8.13
N TRP A 38 -3.17 29.87 -8.52
CA TRP A 38 -4.24 29.35 -7.66
C TRP A 38 -4.05 27.88 -7.30
N VAL A 39 -3.69 27.04 -8.27
CA VAL A 39 -3.39 25.62 -8.00
C VAL A 39 -2.20 25.47 -7.05
N ASN A 40 -1.17 26.30 -7.21
CA ASN A 40 -0.01 26.30 -6.30
C ASN A 40 -0.42 26.73 -4.87
N THR A 41 -1.19 27.81 -4.74
CA THR A 41 -1.73 28.27 -3.45
C THR A 41 -2.56 27.18 -2.77
N TRP A 42 -3.47 26.52 -3.48
CA TRP A 42 -4.25 25.43 -2.91
C TRP A 42 -3.38 24.28 -2.39
N ARG A 43 -2.34 23.92 -3.13
CA ARG A 43 -1.48 22.79 -2.76
C ARG A 43 -0.52 23.08 -1.61
N ASN A 44 -0.17 24.35 -1.38
CA ASN A 44 0.93 24.73 -0.49
C ASN A 44 0.54 25.66 0.65
N GLN A 45 -0.61 26.33 0.57
CA GLN A 45 -1.00 27.40 1.50
C GLN A 45 -2.44 27.27 2.00
N ASP A 46 -3.29 26.50 1.30
CA ASP A 46 -4.67 26.28 1.69
C ASP A 46 -4.79 25.04 2.60
N ALA A 47 -4.93 25.30 3.90
CA ALA A 47 -4.97 24.25 4.92
C ALA A 47 -6.15 23.28 4.74
N GLU A 48 -7.32 23.76 4.33
CA GLU A 48 -8.51 22.92 4.13
C GLU A 48 -8.31 22.03 2.89
N PHE A 49 -7.75 22.57 1.80
CA PHE A 49 -7.41 21.77 0.62
C PHE A 49 -6.36 20.70 0.92
N MET A 50 -5.30 21.07 1.63
CA MET A 50 -4.22 20.14 2.00
C MET A 50 -4.72 19.02 2.91
N TYR A 51 -5.58 19.36 3.90
CA TYR A 51 -6.19 18.39 4.79
C TYR A 51 -7.08 17.40 4.01
N ALA A 52 -7.97 17.91 3.16
CA ALA A 52 -8.85 17.08 2.34
C ALA A 52 -8.06 16.17 1.38
N LEU A 53 -6.98 16.68 0.78
CA LEU A 53 -6.09 15.87 -0.07
C LEU A 53 -5.43 14.74 0.71
N GLN A 54 -4.94 15.01 1.91
CA GLN A 54 -4.31 13.99 2.74
C GLN A 54 -5.32 12.93 3.20
N LEU A 55 -6.53 13.35 3.58
CA LEU A 55 -7.61 12.46 3.99
C LEU A 55 -8.00 11.51 2.84
N ARG A 56 -8.22 12.02 1.63
CA ARG A 56 -8.55 11.17 0.48
C ARG A 56 -7.41 10.22 0.10
N ARG A 57 -6.16 10.66 0.19
CA ARG A 57 -4.99 9.79 0.01
C ARG A 57 -4.93 8.69 1.06
N GLN A 58 -5.30 8.98 2.31
CA GLN A 58 -5.37 7.98 3.37
C GLN A 58 -6.44 6.94 3.06
N ILE A 59 -7.67 7.36 2.74
CA ILE A 59 -8.78 6.46 2.39
C ILE A 59 -8.39 5.55 1.20
N LEU A 60 -7.74 6.11 0.17
CA LEU A 60 -7.28 5.32 -0.97
C LEU A 60 -6.21 4.29 -0.58
N ARG A 61 -5.25 4.68 0.28
CA ARG A 61 -4.24 3.74 0.80
C ARG A 61 -4.88 2.62 1.61
N GLU A 62 -5.82 2.95 2.50
CA GLU A 62 -6.55 1.96 3.32
C GLU A 62 -7.26 0.95 2.42
N LYS A 63 -8.01 1.42 1.41
CA LYS A 63 -8.66 0.56 0.41
C LYS A 63 -7.67 -0.37 -0.31
N HIS A 64 -6.50 0.15 -0.70
CA HIS A 64 -5.47 -0.67 -1.35
C HIS A 64 -4.85 -1.69 -0.39
N MET A 65 -4.67 -1.36 0.89
CA MET A 65 -4.19 -2.29 1.91
C MET A 65 -5.21 -3.40 2.19
N ASP A 66 -6.50 -3.08 2.18
CA ASP A 66 -7.57 -4.07 2.30
C ASP A 66 -7.56 -5.04 1.12
N SER A 67 -7.48 -4.51 -0.11
CA SER A 67 -7.35 -5.33 -1.32
C SER A 67 -6.09 -6.20 -1.30
N LEU A 68 -4.95 -5.68 -0.85
CA LEU A 68 -3.72 -6.45 -0.70
C LEU A 68 -3.89 -7.59 0.33
N SER A 69 -4.50 -7.29 1.48
CA SER A 69 -4.76 -8.28 2.53
C SER A 69 -5.66 -9.42 2.05
N GLN A 70 -6.67 -9.10 1.22
CA GLN A 70 -7.51 -10.11 0.57
C GLN A 70 -6.72 -10.99 -0.41
N LEU A 71 -5.84 -10.40 -1.23
CA LEU A 71 -4.99 -11.16 -2.15
C LEU A 71 -4.01 -12.08 -1.41
N ILE A 72 -3.46 -11.62 -0.29
CA ILE A 72 -2.60 -12.44 0.59
C ILE A 72 -3.39 -13.64 1.12
N LYS A 73 -4.61 -13.43 1.60
CA LYS A 73 -5.49 -14.51 2.08
C LYS A 73 -5.75 -15.55 0.99
N ILE A 74 -6.14 -15.11 -0.22
CA ILE A 74 -6.36 -15.99 -1.36
C ILE A 74 -5.10 -16.80 -1.69
N SER A 75 -3.93 -16.16 -1.68
CA SER A 75 -2.65 -16.82 -1.96
C SER A 75 -2.33 -17.91 -0.91
N ILE A 76 -2.62 -17.66 0.36
CA ILE A 76 -2.47 -18.64 1.44
C ILE A 76 -3.43 -19.82 1.24
N ASP A 77 -4.67 -19.56 0.85
CA ASP A 77 -5.67 -20.60 0.62
C ASP A 77 -5.30 -21.50 -0.57
N VAL A 78 -4.80 -20.92 -1.67
CA VAL A 78 -4.22 -21.67 -2.80
C VAL A 78 -3.05 -22.54 -2.36
N MET A 79 -2.14 -22.00 -1.54
CA MET A 79 -1.00 -22.76 -1.00
C MET A 79 -1.46 -23.92 -0.11
N ARG A 80 -2.50 -23.71 0.71
CA ARG A 80 -3.09 -24.76 1.56
C ARG A 80 -3.69 -25.88 0.73
N ALA A 81 -4.41 -25.56 -0.35
CA ALA A 81 -4.96 -26.54 -1.27
C ALA A 81 -3.84 -27.35 -1.95
N ALA A 82 -2.80 -26.68 -2.46
CA ALA A 82 -1.64 -27.33 -3.07
C ALA A 82 -0.95 -28.33 -2.13
N LEU A 83 -0.83 -27.99 -0.84
CA LEU A 83 -0.24 -28.86 0.19
C LEU A 83 -1.11 -30.08 0.52
N LYS A 84 -2.44 -29.97 0.46
CA LYS A 84 -3.37 -31.06 0.81
C LYS A 84 -3.68 -31.97 -0.37
N GLU A 85 -3.97 -31.37 -1.51
CA GLU A 85 -4.63 -32.02 -2.65
C GLU A 85 -3.71 -32.19 -3.86
N GLY A 86 -2.57 -31.46 -3.91
CA GLY A 86 -1.63 -31.56 -5.02
C GLY A 86 -0.97 -32.93 -5.17
N ASP A 87 -0.41 -33.18 -6.36
CA ASP A 87 0.47 -34.32 -6.59
C ASP A 87 1.75 -34.23 -5.73
N PRO A 88 2.55 -35.30 -5.59
CA PRO A 88 3.75 -35.30 -4.75
C PRO A 88 4.74 -34.18 -5.09
N GLN A 89 4.89 -33.81 -6.36
CA GLN A 89 5.82 -32.78 -6.79
C GLN A 89 5.30 -31.38 -6.42
N MET A 90 4.00 -31.13 -6.61
CA MET A 90 3.34 -29.88 -6.26
C MET A 90 3.33 -29.65 -4.75
N LYS A 91 3.02 -30.69 -3.96
CA LYS A 91 3.12 -30.66 -2.49
C LYS A 91 4.52 -30.31 -2.01
N MET A 92 5.54 -30.96 -2.57
CA MET A 92 6.94 -30.68 -2.23
C MET A 92 7.32 -29.24 -2.59
N LYS A 93 6.93 -28.74 -3.77
CA LYS A 93 7.17 -27.34 -4.16
C LYS A 93 6.49 -26.37 -3.20
N ALA A 94 5.21 -26.56 -2.89
CA ALA A 94 4.45 -25.73 -1.96
C ALA A 94 5.09 -25.69 -0.56
N ALA A 95 5.50 -26.85 -0.03
CA ALA A 95 6.20 -26.96 1.24
C ALA A 95 7.54 -26.20 1.23
N MET A 96 8.34 -26.37 0.18
CA MET A 96 9.60 -25.62 0.03
C MET A 96 9.38 -24.11 -0.04
N TYR A 97 8.35 -23.63 -0.73
CA TYR A 97 8.04 -22.19 -0.78
C TYR A 97 7.61 -21.66 0.59
N MET A 98 6.77 -22.39 1.34
CA MET A 98 6.41 -22.02 2.71
C MET A 98 7.63 -21.92 3.64
N LEU A 99 8.55 -22.87 3.56
CA LEU A 99 9.80 -22.85 4.35
C LEU A 99 10.75 -21.71 3.95
N LYS A 100 10.71 -21.26 2.69
CA LYS A 100 11.45 -20.07 2.25
C LYS A 100 10.84 -18.81 2.83
N ILE A 101 9.52 -18.66 2.77
CA ILE A 101 8.79 -17.47 3.22
C ILE A 101 8.84 -17.34 4.75
N SER A 102 8.82 -18.45 5.50
CA SER A 102 8.90 -18.44 6.96
C SER A 102 10.27 -18.06 7.54
N GLY A 103 11.29 -17.87 6.68
CA GLY A 103 12.66 -17.64 7.12
C GLY A 103 13.35 -18.88 7.69
N LEU A 104 12.70 -20.05 7.72
CA LEU A 104 13.24 -21.29 8.29
C LEU A 104 14.43 -21.85 7.49
N LYS A 105 14.61 -21.45 6.23
CA LYS A 105 15.86 -21.74 5.48
C LYS A 105 17.12 -21.17 6.15
N GLY A 106 17.02 -20.10 6.94
CA GLY A 106 18.14 -19.56 7.69
C GLY A 106 18.62 -20.47 8.82
N PHE A 107 17.70 -21.23 9.43
CA PHE A 107 17.97 -22.18 10.51
C PHE A 107 18.53 -23.52 10.03
N MET A 108 18.42 -23.82 8.73
CA MET A 108 18.98 -25.02 8.11
C MET A 108 20.44 -24.87 7.67
N LYS A 109 21.15 -23.78 8.03
CA LYS A 109 22.62 -23.74 7.90
C LYS A 109 23.22 -24.60 9.04
N PRO A 110 23.78 -25.79 8.75
CA PRO A 110 24.51 -26.53 9.77
C PRO A 110 25.81 -25.77 10.05
N GLY A 111 26.00 -25.31 11.29
CA GLY A 111 27.33 -24.82 11.73
C GLY A 111 27.41 -23.47 12.44
N LYS A 112 26.32 -22.86 12.91
CA LYS A 112 26.41 -21.69 13.81
C LYS A 112 25.58 -21.78 15.09
N LEU A 113 25.47 -22.99 15.63
CA LEU A 113 25.12 -23.17 17.03
C LEU A 113 26.29 -23.92 17.66
N LEU A 114 26.92 -23.29 18.66
CA LEU A 114 28.05 -23.76 19.46
C LEU A 114 29.44 -23.55 18.84
N SER A 115 29.92 -22.30 18.88
CA SER A 115 31.33 -22.06 19.17
C SER A 115 31.42 -21.20 20.43
N SER A 116 32.02 -21.81 21.45
CA SER A 116 32.35 -21.31 22.77
C SER A 116 32.87 -19.88 22.79
N GLN A 117 32.51 -19.13 23.81
CA GLN A 117 33.51 -18.41 24.60
C GLN A 117 33.27 -18.68 26.08
N GLY A 118 33.97 -19.71 26.56
CA GLY A 118 34.53 -19.73 27.91
C GLY A 118 36.05 -19.60 27.77
N GLY A 119 36.65 -18.84 28.68
CA GLY A 119 38.09 -18.65 28.84
C GLY A 119 38.58 -17.37 28.14
N ASN A 120 39.28 -16.44 28.78
CA ASN A 120 39.97 -16.39 30.08
C ASN A 120 40.08 -14.91 30.47
#